data_AF-A0A2M8CRB0-F1
#
_entry.id   AF-A0A2M8CRB0-F1
#
_cell.length_a   1.000
_cell.length_b   1.000
_cell.length_c   1.000
_cell.angle_alpha   90.00
_cell.angle_beta   90.00
_cell.angle_gamma   90.00
#
_symmetry.space_group_name_H-M   'P 1'
#
loop_
_entity.id
_entity.type
_entity.pdbx_description
1 polymer ?
#
loop_
_entity_poly.entity_id
_entity_poly.type
_entity_poly.pdbx_seq_one_letter_code
_entity_poly.pdbx_strand_id
1 'polypeptide(L)'
;MPSQTPAYNLKAVLQETGLGADTLRAWERRYGLPAPQRTPGGHRLYSHDDITTLKWLTARQREGLSISRAVDLWRAVTAQGRDPFAIVTPARTAAAQTPIAETIYFPPETGLDGLRARWLAACLNYNESAAEQTLNQAFGLYSLETVCTQLLARGVSEIGTLWYENRASVQQEHFASGLVMRRLSALIASAPTPTRTATIIVGCPAEESHTFTSMLLTLFLRRRGINIIYLGANVPANRFEETLTAIQPHLILLSAQQLFTAATLQQAALMLSARDAKIAYGGRIFHLVPELKSRIPGFYLGDTLESALETVEELLVERAVTPPIAPTSTENFAALKVYLLKRGLIETTINEQLLPTGLNPEYFATAHKFFGNNIIAALQLGDLHYMDGEMDWLRVMLQSNHLQEQVVSDYVKAYATAIRWHMGDDANLLLAWMANVQP
;
A
#
# COMPACT_ATOMS: atom_id res chain seq x y z
N MET A 1 -2.83 -17.82 -33.17
CA MET A 1 -2.72 -18.95 -32.24
C MET A 1 -1.24 -19.27 -32.07
N PRO A 2 -0.56 -18.78 -31.02
CA PRO A 2 0.76 -19.30 -30.69
C PRO A 2 0.66 -20.80 -30.32
N SER A 3 1.72 -21.55 -30.60
CA SER A 3 1.71 -23.02 -30.66
C SER A 3 2.09 -23.64 -29.30
N GLN A 4 1.21 -24.51 -28.78
CA GLN A 4 1.45 -25.39 -27.62
C GLN A 4 2.41 -26.54 -27.93
N THR A 5 3.00 -26.58 -29.13
CA THR A 5 3.89 -27.67 -29.53
C THR A 5 5.23 -27.51 -28.80
N PRO A 6 5.65 -28.49 -27.98
CA PRO A 6 6.88 -28.41 -27.21
C PRO A 6 8.10 -28.58 -28.14
N ALA A 7 8.85 -27.50 -28.36
CA ALA A 7 9.95 -27.45 -29.33
C ALA A 7 11.29 -26.97 -28.73
N TYR A 8 11.27 -26.38 -27.53
CA TYR A 8 12.43 -25.72 -26.94
C TYR A 8 13.03 -26.54 -25.79
N ASN A 9 14.35 -26.68 -25.79
CA ASN A 9 15.07 -27.32 -24.69
C ASN A 9 15.37 -26.33 -23.55
N LEU A 10 15.73 -26.84 -22.37
CA LEU A 10 16.01 -26.02 -21.19
C LEU A 10 17.05 -24.91 -21.47
N LYS A 11 18.11 -25.19 -22.24
CA LYS A 11 19.16 -24.20 -22.54
C LYS A 11 18.61 -23.01 -23.35
N ALA A 12 17.75 -23.26 -24.33
CA ALA A 12 17.09 -22.23 -25.12
C ALA A 12 16.17 -21.35 -24.26
N VAL A 13 15.41 -21.95 -23.33
CA VAL A 13 14.52 -21.21 -22.43
C VAL A 13 15.28 -20.30 -21.48
N LEU A 14 16.41 -20.75 -20.93
CA LEU A 14 17.24 -19.93 -20.03
C LEU A 14 17.82 -18.71 -20.77
N GLN A 15 18.24 -18.89 -22.02
CA GLN A 15 18.76 -17.79 -22.85
C GLN A 15 17.66 -16.78 -23.21
N GLU A 16 16.45 -17.25 -23.52
CA GLU A 16 15.33 -16.39 -23.90
C GLU A 16 14.69 -15.64 -22.72
N THR A 17 14.67 -16.23 -21.53
CA THR A 17 13.99 -15.66 -20.35
C THR A 17 14.94 -14.94 -19.40
N GLY A 18 16.24 -15.24 -19.47
CA GLY A 18 17.24 -14.74 -18.53
C GLY A 18 17.13 -15.33 -17.11
N LEU A 19 16.30 -16.36 -16.91
CA LEU A 19 16.12 -17.04 -15.62
C LEU A 19 17.22 -18.09 -15.38
N GLY A 20 17.53 -18.35 -14.11
CA GLY A 20 18.38 -19.46 -13.70
C GLY A 20 17.64 -20.81 -13.71
N ALA A 21 18.35 -21.90 -13.97
CA ALA A 21 17.76 -23.25 -14.06
C ALA A 21 17.08 -23.69 -12.76
N ASP A 22 17.63 -23.32 -11.61
CA ASP A 22 17.07 -23.65 -10.30
C ASP A 22 15.83 -22.82 -9.98
N THR A 23 15.77 -21.56 -10.42
CA THR A 23 14.59 -20.70 -10.30
C THR A 23 13.42 -21.28 -11.08
N LEU A 24 13.66 -21.69 -12.32
CA LEU A 24 12.64 -22.26 -13.19
C LEU A 24 12.11 -23.60 -12.63
N ARG A 25 12.99 -24.45 -12.09
CA ARG A 25 12.61 -25.70 -11.40
C ARG A 25 11.84 -25.43 -10.11
N ALA A 26 12.22 -24.39 -9.36
CA ALA A 26 11.52 -24.01 -8.15
C ALA A 26 10.10 -23.51 -8.43
N TRP A 27 9.90 -22.78 -9.53
CA TRP A 27 8.58 -22.29 -9.94
C TRP A 27 7.68 -23.42 -10.44
N GLU A 28 8.20 -24.32 -11.28
CA GLU A 28 7.49 -25.54 -11.70
C GLU A 28 7.02 -26.35 -10.47
N ARG A 29 7.91 -26.57 -9.48
CA ARG A 29 7.57 -27.36 -8.30
C ARG A 29 6.57 -26.67 -7.36
N ARG A 30 6.71 -25.36 -7.14
CA ARG A 30 5.88 -24.62 -6.16
C ARG A 30 4.54 -24.17 -6.73
N TYR A 31 4.51 -23.82 -8.01
CA TYR A 31 3.40 -23.13 -8.65
C TYR A 31 2.85 -23.88 -9.87
N GLY A 32 3.47 -25.00 -10.26
CA GLY A 32 3.03 -25.76 -11.44
C GLY A 32 3.18 -24.99 -12.76
N LEU A 33 3.98 -23.91 -12.78
CA LEU A 33 4.15 -23.03 -13.93
C LEU A 33 5.64 -22.77 -14.19
N PRO A 34 6.10 -22.91 -15.46
CA PRO A 34 5.40 -23.51 -16.59
C PRO A 34 5.14 -25.01 -16.37
N ALA A 35 4.33 -25.62 -17.24
CA ALA A 35 4.00 -27.05 -17.21
C ALA A 35 4.61 -27.79 -18.42
N PRO A 36 5.96 -27.91 -18.50
CA PRO A 36 6.63 -28.46 -19.67
C PRO A 36 6.33 -29.95 -19.86
N GLN A 37 6.26 -30.38 -21.12
CA GLN A 37 6.15 -31.79 -21.45
C GLN A 37 7.49 -32.50 -21.24
N ARG A 38 7.45 -33.83 -21.02
CA ARG A 38 8.65 -34.65 -20.90
C ARG A 38 8.83 -35.52 -22.12
N THR A 39 10.06 -35.58 -22.62
CA THR A 39 10.49 -36.59 -23.59
C THR A 39 10.38 -38.00 -23.00
N PRO A 40 10.34 -39.06 -23.84
CA PRO A 40 10.45 -40.44 -23.36
C PRO A 40 11.70 -40.70 -22.50
N GLY A 41 12.78 -39.93 -22.69
CA GLY A 41 13.99 -39.95 -21.87
C GLY A 41 13.94 -39.11 -20.59
N GLY A 42 12.78 -38.56 -20.22
CA GLY A 42 12.58 -37.83 -18.96
C GLY A 42 13.02 -36.36 -18.95
N HIS A 43 13.61 -35.85 -20.04
CA HIS A 43 14.01 -34.45 -20.19
C HIS A 43 12.82 -33.53 -20.50
N ARG A 44 12.86 -32.29 -19.98
CA ARG A 44 11.82 -31.26 -20.18
C ARG A 44 11.92 -30.62 -21.56
N LEU A 45 10.79 -30.51 -22.24
CA LEU A 45 10.58 -29.74 -23.46
C LEU A 45 9.52 -28.66 -23.21
N TYR A 46 9.84 -27.44 -23.60
CA TYR A 46 9.02 -26.26 -23.41
C TYR A 46 8.38 -25.84 -24.72
N SER A 47 7.13 -25.41 -24.65
CA SER A 47 6.42 -24.77 -25.76
C SER A 47 6.76 -23.29 -25.86
N HIS A 48 6.31 -22.65 -26.95
CA HIS A 48 6.42 -21.19 -27.05
C HIS A 48 5.57 -20.48 -25.99
N ASP A 49 4.41 -21.05 -25.64
CA ASP A 49 3.53 -20.54 -24.59
C ASP A 49 4.20 -20.59 -23.21
N ASP A 50 4.98 -21.64 -22.91
CA ASP A 50 5.74 -21.74 -21.66
C ASP A 50 6.79 -20.62 -21.56
N ILE A 51 7.50 -20.33 -22.66
CA ILE A 51 8.50 -19.26 -22.70
C ILE A 51 7.82 -17.91 -22.51
N THR A 52 6.69 -17.69 -23.15
CA THR A 52 5.96 -16.42 -23.08
C THR A 52 5.36 -16.22 -21.68
N THR A 53 4.86 -17.30 -21.05
CA THR A 53 4.42 -17.32 -19.65
C THR A 53 5.56 -16.93 -18.71
N LEU A 54 6.74 -17.51 -18.88
CA LEU A 54 7.93 -17.20 -18.09
C LEU A 54 8.37 -15.75 -18.26
N LYS A 55 8.36 -15.21 -19.48
CA LYS A 55 8.66 -13.80 -19.77
C LYS A 55 7.67 -12.87 -19.08
N TRP A 56 6.38 -13.21 -19.10
CA TRP A 56 5.33 -12.45 -18.43
C TRP A 56 5.51 -12.44 -16.90
N LEU A 57 5.75 -13.61 -16.29
CA LEU A 57 5.98 -13.71 -14.84
C LEU A 57 7.23 -12.94 -14.40
N THR A 58 8.30 -13.01 -15.20
CA THR A 58 9.54 -12.28 -14.95
C THR A 58 9.34 -10.76 -15.05
N ALA A 59 8.51 -10.30 -15.99
CA ALA A 59 8.17 -8.88 -16.11
C ALA A 59 7.43 -8.38 -14.86
N ARG A 60 6.44 -9.13 -14.36
CA ARG A 60 5.72 -8.80 -13.12
C ARG A 60 6.65 -8.78 -11.90
N GLN A 61 7.60 -9.70 -11.83
CA GLN A 61 8.61 -9.68 -10.76
C GLN A 61 9.53 -8.44 -10.82
N ARG A 62 9.91 -7.99 -12.02
CA ARG A 62 10.69 -6.75 -12.19
C ARG A 62 9.90 -5.50 -11.78
N GLU A 63 8.57 -5.58 -11.86
CA GLU A 63 7.64 -4.56 -11.35
C GLU A 63 7.39 -4.66 -9.83
N GLY A 64 8.12 -5.54 -9.13
CA GLY A 64 8.06 -5.66 -7.67
C GLY A 64 6.99 -6.61 -7.14
N LEU A 65 6.22 -7.29 -8.00
CA LEU A 65 5.31 -8.33 -7.55
C LEU A 65 6.10 -9.54 -7.05
N SER A 66 5.69 -10.10 -5.91
CA SER A 66 6.17 -11.43 -5.53
C SER A 66 5.75 -12.45 -6.59
N ILE A 67 6.59 -13.48 -6.82
CA ILE A 67 6.29 -14.51 -7.82
C ILE A 67 4.96 -15.22 -7.53
N SER A 68 4.60 -15.40 -6.25
CA SER A 68 3.30 -15.97 -5.88
C SER A 68 2.16 -15.12 -6.40
N ARG A 69 2.21 -13.81 -6.18
CA ARG A 69 1.16 -12.87 -6.62
C ARG A 69 1.10 -12.73 -8.14
N ALA A 70 2.25 -12.81 -8.82
CA ALA A 70 2.30 -12.86 -10.27
C ALA A 70 1.65 -14.16 -10.82
N VAL A 71 1.89 -15.30 -10.18
CA VAL A 71 1.27 -16.59 -10.51
C VAL A 71 -0.24 -16.57 -10.27
N ASP A 72 -0.70 -15.97 -9.18
CA ASP A 72 -2.13 -15.88 -8.87
C ASP A 72 -2.84 -15.01 -9.92
N LEU A 73 -2.23 -13.88 -10.30
CA LEU A 73 -2.72 -13.03 -11.38
C LEU A 73 -2.76 -13.77 -12.72
N TRP A 74 -1.71 -14.54 -13.04
CA TRP A 74 -1.66 -15.37 -14.24
C TRP A 74 -2.83 -16.37 -14.29
N ARG A 75 -3.05 -17.10 -13.19
CA ARG A 75 -4.12 -18.10 -13.07
C ARG A 75 -5.50 -17.47 -13.18
N ALA A 76 -5.74 -16.35 -12.50
CA ALA A 76 -7.00 -15.62 -12.55
C ALA A 76 -7.37 -15.23 -13.99
N VAL A 77 -6.39 -14.78 -14.77
CA VAL A 77 -6.58 -14.38 -16.17
C VAL A 77 -6.86 -15.58 -17.07
N THR A 78 -6.07 -16.65 -16.94
CA THR A 78 -6.27 -17.89 -17.72
C THR A 78 -7.60 -18.59 -17.40
N ALA A 79 -8.06 -18.55 -16.15
CA ALA A 79 -9.32 -19.17 -15.71
C ALA A 79 -10.56 -18.48 -16.31
N GLN A 80 -10.45 -17.21 -16.70
CA GLN A 80 -11.50 -16.45 -17.37
C GLN A 80 -11.55 -16.71 -18.89
N GLY A 81 -10.76 -17.66 -19.41
CA GLY A 81 -10.65 -17.94 -20.85
C GLY A 81 -10.03 -16.79 -21.65
N ARG A 82 -9.46 -15.79 -20.96
CA ARG A 82 -8.79 -14.65 -21.55
C ARG A 82 -7.34 -15.02 -21.80
N ASP A 83 -6.84 -14.68 -22.98
CA ASP A 83 -5.42 -14.84 -23.27
C ASP A 83 -4.61 -13.95 -22.30
N PRO A 84 -3.79 -14.51 -21.39
CA PRO A 84 -2.96 -13.71 -20.49
C PRO A 84 -1.92 -12.84 -21.21
N PHE A 85 -1.68 -13.13 -22.51
CA PHE A 85 -0.91 -12.30 -23.40
C PHE A 85 -1.72 -11.15 -24.01
N ALA A 86 -3.06 -11.22 -24.03
CA ALA A 86 -3.94 -10.13 -24.49
C ALA A 86 -4.13 -9.01 -23.46
N ILE A 87 -3.70 -9.21 -22.19
CA ILE A 87 -3.60 -8.12 -21.21
C ILE A 87 -2.46 -7.16 -21.55
N VAL A 88 -1.56 -7.55 -22.47
CA VAL A 88 -0.57 -6.65 -23.06
C VAL A 88 -1.09 -6.20 -24.42
N THR A 89 -1.98 -5.21 -24.38
CA THR A 89 -2.27 -4.15 -25.38
C THR A 89 -3.74 -3.76 -25.17
N PRO A 90 -4.07 -2.54 -24.70
CA PRO A 90 -5.44 -2.08 -24.83
C PRO A 90 -5.77 -2.08 -26.32
N ALA A 91 -6.72 -2.92 -26.72
CA ALA A 91 -7.33 -2.81 -28.03
C ALA A 91 -7.83 -1.37 -28.17
N ARG A 92 -7.15 -0.59 -29.02
CA ARG A 92 -7.71 0.61 -29.64
C ARG A 92 -9.00 0.17 -30.30
N THR A 93 -10.13 0.40 -29.66
CA THR A 93 -11.38 0.58 -30.39
C THR A 93 -11.14 1.77 -31.31
N ALA A 94 -11.01 1.48 -32.59
CA ALA A 94 -11.03 2.45 -33.65
C ALA A 94 -12.45 3.03 -33.76
N ALA A 95 -12.81 3.89 -32.82
CA ALA A 95 -13.98 4.77 -32.90
C ALA A 95 -13.67 6.01 -32.04
N ALA A 96 -13.46 7.13 -32.73
CA ALA A 96 -13.14 8.47 -32.20
C ALA A 96 -11.86 8.57 -31.36
N GLN A 97 -10.71 8.65 -32.05
CA GLN A 97 -9.55 9.35 -31.51
C GLN A 97 -9.91 10.84 -31.39
N THR A 98 -10.29 11.28 -30.20
CA THR A 98 -10.04 12.65 -29.78
C THR A 98 -8.86 12.58 -28.83
N PRO A 99 -7.78 13.34 -29.04
CA PRO A 99 -6.66 13.35 -28.12
C PRO A 99 -7.18 13.75 -26.74
N ILE A 100 -6.88 12.95 -25.70
CA ILE A 100 -7.07 13.35 -24.30
C ILE A 100 -6.09 14.50 -23.91
N ALA A 101 -5.42 15.10 -24.90
CA ALA A 101 -4.56 16.26 -24.77
C ALA A 101 -5.35 17.59 -24.70
N GLU A 102 -6.67 17.61 -24.93
CA GLU A 102 -7.40 18.87 -25.12
C GLU A 102 -8.44 19.23 -24.05
N THR A 103 -8.49 18.59 -22.88
CA THR A 103 -9.36 19.09 -21.80
C THR A 103 -8.82 18.88 -20.39
N ILE A 104 -7.52 19.08 -20.22
CA ILE A 104 -6.97 19.55 -18.95
C ILE A 104 -6.30 20.88 -19.26
N TYR A 105 -6.90 21.98 -18.81
CA TYR A 105 -6.28 23.29 -18.88
C TYR A 105 -5.05 23.27 -17.97
N PHE A 106 -3.86 23.18 -18.57
CA PHE A 106 -2.60 23.40 -17.88
C PHE A 106 -2.20 24.86 -18.12
N PRO A 107 -2.19 25.72 -17.09
CA PRO A 107 -1.76 27.10 -17.25
C PRO A 107 -0.31 27.16 -17.77
N PRO A 108 0.05 28.20 -18.53
CA PRO A 108 1.39 28.33 -19.09
C PRO A 108 2.37 28.79 -18.01
N GLU A 109 3.08 27.88 -17.34
CA GLU A 109 3.86 28.26 -16.15
C GLU A 109 5.26 27.60 -16.15
N THR A 110 6.30 28.39 -16.34
CA THR A 110 7.73 28.00 -16.19
C THR A 110 8.12 27.64 -14.75
N GLY A 111 7.18 27.77 -13.81
CA GLY A 111 7.33 27.49 -12.38
C GLY A 111 7.20 26.00 -12.01
N LEU A 112 7.19 25.76 -10.69
CA LEU A 112 7.16 24.43 -10.11
C LEU A 112 5.85 23.67 -10.39
N ASP A 113 4.72 24.38 -10.47
CA ASP A 113 3.42 23.77 -10.81
C ASP A 113 3.40 23.25 -12.25
N GLY A 114 4.01 23.97 -13.19
CA GLY A 114 4.19 23.50 -14.56
C GLY A 114 5.12 22.29 -14.66
N LEU A 115 6.17 22.23 -13.85
CA LEU A 115 7.01 21.04 -13.72
C LEU A 115 6.23 19.85 -13.16
N ARG A 116 5.40 20.06 -12.13
CA ARG A 116 4.54 19.01 -11.56
C ARG A 116 3.54 18.49 -12.58
N ALA A 117 2.86 19.38 -13.31
CA ALA A 117 1.94 19.01 -14.38
C ALA A 117 2.60 18.18 -15.50
N ARG A 118 3.81 18.57 -15.94
CA ARG A 118 4.58 17.79 -16.92
C ARG A 118 4.98 16.43 -16.39
N TRP A 119 5.40 16.35 -15.13
CA TRP A 119 5.76 15.09 -14.49
C TRP A 119 4.55 14.15 -14.38
N LEU A 120 3.40 14.66 -13.95
CA LEU A 120 2.12 13.92 -13.91
C LEU A 120 1.73 13.39 -15.28
N ALA A 121 1.75 14.25 -16.31
CA ALA A 121 1.43 13.86 -17.67
C ALA A 121 2.40 12.77 -18.19
N ALA A 122 3.69 12.87 -17.89
CA ALA A 122 4.67 11.85 -18.23
C ALA A 122 4.37 10.51 -17.51
N CYS A 123 4.05 10.55 -16.23
CA CYS A 123 3.67 9.38 -15.44
C CYS A 123 2.42 8.68 -15.99
N LEU A 124 1.36 9.43 -16.28
CA LEU A 124 0.11 8.89 -16.84
C LEU A 124 0.32 8.28 -18.23
N ASN A 125 1.34 8.71 -18.98
CA ASN A 125 1.69 8.16 -20.29
C ASN A 125 2.83 7.13 -20.25
N TYR A 126 3.23 6.63 -19.07
CA TYR A 126 4.36 5.69 -18.90
C TYR A 126 5.69 6.19 -19.48
N ASN A 127 5.85 7.50 -19.62
CA ASN A 127 7.05 8.09 -20.20
C ASN A 127 8.10 8.37 -19.12
N GLU A 128 8.82 7.32 -18.73
CA GLU A 128 9.88 7.40 -17.71
C GLU A 128 10.94 8.43 -18.06
N SER A 129 11.36 8.49 -19.32
CA SER A 129 12.38 9.44 -19.79
C SER A 129 11.95 10.89 -19.57
N ALA A 130 10.73 11.25 -19.97
CA ALA A 130 10.20 12.60 -19.77
C ALA A 130 9.98 12.92 -18.29
N ALA A 131 9.51 11.94 -17.49
CA ALA A 131 9.34 12.12 -16.06
C ALA A 131 10.69 12.41 -15.37
N GLU A 132 11.73 11.62 -15.67
CA GLU A 132 13.06 11.80 -15.09
C GLU A 132 13.75 13.10 -15.58
N GLN A 133 13.58 13.48 -16.85
CA GLN A 133 14.05 14.78 -17.36
C GLN A 133 13.40 15.94 -16.61
N THR A 134 12.09 15.85 -16.37
CA THR A 134 11.34 16.86 -15.62
C THR A 134 11.83 16.96 -14.18
N LEU A 135 12.09 15.82 -13.52
CA LEU A 135 12.68 15.81 -12.17
C LEU A 135 14.09 16.39 -12.14
N ASN A 136 14.95 16.02 -13.08
CA ASN A 136 16.31 16.55 -13.16
C ASN A 136 16.30 18.07 -13.38
N GLN A 137 15.39 18.57 -14.23
CA GLN A 137 15.18 20.01 -14.41
C GLN A 137 14.73 20.66 -13.09
N ALA A 138 13.77 20.07 -12.38
CA ALA A 138 13.28 20.60 -11.10
C ALA A 138 14.39 20.68 -10.05
N PHE A 139 15.21 19.62 -9.89
CA PHE A 139 16.36 19.63 -8.97
C PHE A 139 17.48 20.59 -9.39
N GLY A 140 17.56 20.97 -10.68
CA GLY A 140 18.48 22.01 -11.16
C GLY A 140 18.00 23.43 -10.86
N LEU A 141 16.71 23.63 -10.59
CA LEU A 141 16.10 24.96 -10.41
C LEU A 141 15.63 25.25 -8.99
N TYR A 142 15.31 24.22 -8.21
CA TYR A 142 14.72 24.35 -6.86
C TYR A 142 15.50 23.52 -5.84
N SER A 143 15.33 23.86 -4.55
CA SER A 143 15.93 23.07 -3.47
C SER A 143 15.36 21.65 -3.45
N LEU A 144 16.16 20.70 -2.95
CA LEU A 144 15.75 19.31 -2.81
C LEU A 144 14.46 19.20 -2.00
N GLU A 145 14.36 19.95 -0.91
CA GLU A 145 13.22 19.97 -0.01
C GLU A 145 11.94 20.45 -0.75
N THR A 146 12.07 21.48 -1.59
CA THR A 146 10.98 22.01 -2.43
C THR A 146 10.53 20.99 -3.45
N VAL A 147 11.45 20.36 -4.18
CA VAL A 147 11.09 19.33 -5.18
C VAL A 147 10.42 18.12 -4.51
N CYS A 148 10.96 17.64 -3.39
CA CYS A 148 10.41 16.52 -2.66
C CYS A 148 9.00 16.79 -2.10
N THR A 149 8.75 17.98 -1.55
CA THR A 149 7.46 18.30 -0.92
C THR A 149 6.42 18.82 -1.91
N GLN A 150 6.79 19.72 -2.82
CA GLN A 150 5.85 20.43 -3.68
C GLN A 150 5.66 19.78 -5.05
N LEU A 151 6.63 19.00 -5.54
CA LEU A 151 6.52 18.25 -6.80
C LEU A 151 6.22 16.78 -6.53
N LEU A 152 7.10 16.07 -5.81
CA LEU A 152 6.96 14.61 -5.63
C LEU A 152 5.79 14.26 -4.71
N ALA A 153 5.73 14.80 -3.49
CA ALA A 153 4.66 14.44 -2.55
C ALA A 153 3.28 14.86 -3.05
N ARG A 154 3.15 16.10 -3.56
CA ARG A 154 1.90 16.56 -4.19
C ARG A 154 1.56 15.77 -5.45
N GLY A 155 2.53 15.48 -6.31
CA GLY A 155 2.31 14.70 -7.53
C GLY A 155 1.81 13.29 -7.26
N VAL A 156 2.42 12.57 -6.31
CA VAL A 156 1.92 11.23 -5.90
C VAL A 156 0.53 11.33 -5.29
N SER A 157 0.25 12.37 -4.48
CA SER A 157 -1.10 12.60 -3.95
C SER A 157 -2.12 12.85 -5.06
N GLU A 158 -1.80 13.67 -6.06
CA GLU A 158 -2.67 13.95 -7.20
C GLU A 158 -2.93 12.69 -8.04
N ILE A 159 -1.93 11.84 -8.26
CA ILE A 159 -2.14 10.54 -8.94
C ILE A 159 -3.02 9.62 -8.08
N GLY A 160 -2.85 9.62 -6.77
CA GLY A 160 -3.72 8.90 -5.84
C GLY A 160 -5.17 9.38 -5.94
N THR A 161 -5.40 10.69 -6.02
CA THR A 161 -6.74 11.27 -6.25
C THR A 161 -7.31 10.88 -7.61
N LEU A 162 -6.52 10.94 -8.69
CA LEU A 162 -6.97 10.52 -10.01
C LEU A 162 -7.32 9.04 -10.06
N TRP A 163 -6.53 8.20 -9.38
CA TRP A 163 -6.83 6.77 -9.22
C TRP A 163 -8.13 6.56 -8.45
N TYR A 164 -8.31 7.30 -7.35
CA TYR A 164 -9.55 7.29 -6.57
C TYR A 164 -10.76 7.69 -7.42
N GLU A 165 -10.64 8.74 -8.26
CA GLU A 165 -11.69 9.19 -9.17
C GLU A 165 -11.88 8.29 -10.41
N ASN A 166 -11.21 7.14 -10.50
CA ASN A 166 -11.19 6.25 -11.66
C ASN A 166 -10.73 6.93 -12.97
N ARG A 167 -9.90 7.98 -12.84
CA ARG A 167 -9.28 8.74 -13.95
C ARG A 167 -7.82 8.35 -14.19
N ALA A 168 -7.24 7.55 -13.30
CA ALA A 168 -5.97 6.88 -13.49
C ALA A 168 -6.10 5.39 -13.10
N SER A 169 -5.34 4.52 -13.76
CA SER A 169 -5.30 3.11 -13.45
C SER A 169 -4.35 2.81 -12.28
N VAL A 170 -4.54 1.66 -11.63
CA VAL A 170 -3.60 1.15 -10.61
C VAL A 170 -2.17 1.07 -11.15
N GLN A 171 -2.01 0.70 -12.43
CA GLN A 171 -0.71 0.58 -13.08
C GLN A 171 -0.03 1.95 -13.25
N GLN A 172 -0.79 3.02 -13.51
CA GLN A 172 -0.25 4.38 -13.58
C GLN A 172 0.18 4.89 -12.20
N GLU A 173 -0.60 4.59 -11.16
CA GLU A 173 -0.22 4.87 -9.76
C GLU A 173 1.08 4.13 -9.40
N HIS A 174 1.14 2.82 -9.64
CA HIS A 174 2.32 2.02 -9.36
C HIS A 174 3.55 2.48 -10.14
N PHE A 175 3.39 2.84 -11.42
CA PHE A 175 4.47 3.39 -12.24
C PHE A 175 5.03 4.67 -11.62
N ALA A 176 4.16 5.62 -11.27
CA ALA A 176 4.57 6.88 -10.68
C ALA A 176 5.23 6.70 -9.31
N SER A 177 4.60 5.96 -8.40
CA SER A 177 5.13 5.64 -7.08
C SER A 177 6.48 4.92 -7.20
N GLY A 178 6.64 3.97 -8.13
CA GLY A 178 7.91 3.29 -8.40
C GLY A 178 9.04 4.24 -8.80
N LEU A 179 8.78 5.20 -9.70
CA LEU A 179 9.76 6.21 -10.10
C LEU A 179 10.19 7.09 -8.93
N VAL A 180 9.23 7.57 -8.15
CA VAL A 180 9.50 8.42 -6.98
C VAL A 180 10.33 7.68 -5.94
N MET A 181 9.99 6.43 -5.63
CA MET A 181 10.69 5.63 -4.63
C MET A 181 12.13 5.31 -5.05
N ARG A 182 12.36 5.03 -6.35
CA ARG A 182 13.70 4.85 -6.90
C ARG A 182 14.52 6.13 -6.80
N ARG A 183 13.92 7.29 -7.11
CA ARG A 183 14.58 8.60 -7.01
C ARG A 183 14.94 8.93 -5.55
N LEU A 184 14.03 8.74 -4.61
CA LEU A 184 14.31 8.93 -3.18
C LEU A 184 15.40 8.00 -2.68
N SER A 185 15.40 6.72 -3.08
CA SER A 185 16.45 5.77 -2.72
C SER A 185 17.84 6.24 -3.17
N ALA A 186 17.95 6.77 -4.40
CA ALA A 186 19.20 7.33 -4.91
C ALA A 186 19.65 8.59 -4.15
N LEU A 187 18.71 9.46 -3.77
CA LEU A 187 19.01 10.65 -2.96
C LEU A 187 19.45 10.26 -1.54
N ILE A 188 18.85 9.23 -0.95
CA ILE A 188 19.25 8.72 0.37
C ILE A 188 20.64 8.07 0.29
N ALA A 189 20.90 7.26 -0.74
CA ALA A 189 22.21 6.62 -0.93
C ALA A 189 23.35 7.64 -1.11
N SER A 190 23.07 8.78 -1.75
CA SER A 190 24.02 9.88 -1.94
C SER A 190 24.05 10.90 -0.80
N ALA A 191 23.20 10.75 0.23
CA ALA A 191 23.22 11.63 1.39
C ALA A 191 24.53 11.49 2.16
N PRO A 192 25.02 12.57 2.79
CA PRO A 192 26.28 12.55 3.53
C PRO A 192 26.27 11.51 4.66
N THR A 193 27.47 11.14 5.08
CA THR A 193 27.66 10.32 6.29
C THR A 193 27.13 11.07 7.51
N PRO A 194 26.51 10.39 8.48
CA PRO A 194 26.07 11.04 9.72
C PRO A 194 27.22 11.76 10.43
N THR A 195 26.94 12.95 10.95
CA THR A 195 27.90 13.78 11.71
C THR A 195 27.50 13.94 13.17
N ARG A 196 26.27 13.55 13.54
CA ARG A 196 25.72 13.59 14.90
C ARG A 196 25.70 12.17 15.50
N THR A 197 25.76 12.09 16.82
CA THR A 197 25.73 10.82 17.58
C THR A 197 24.33 10.24 17.74
N ALA A 198 23.29 11.08 17.63
CA ALA A 198 21.90 10.66 17.73
C ALA A 198 21.56 9.64 16.65
N THR A 199 20.98 8.51 17.08
CA THR A 199 20.50 7.45 16.21
C THR A 199 18.97 7.37 16.29
N ILE A 200 18.29 7.44 15.15
CA ILE A 200 16.83 7.37 15.04
C ILE A 200 16.45 6.16 14.18
N ILE A 201 15.46 5.40 14.64
CA ILE A 201 14.81 4.37 13.82
C ILE A 201 13.64 5.00 13.07
N VAL A 202 13.51 4.71 11.78
CA VAL A 202 12.38 5.16 10.96
C VAL A 202 11.74 3.97 10.26
N GLY A 203 10.41 3.84 10.32
CA GLY A 203 9.68 2.79 9.62
C GLY A 203 8.18 2.99 9.62
N CYS A 204 7.47 1.97 9.15
CA CYS A 204 6.02 1.91 9.20
C CYS A 204 5.56 0.75 10.09
N PRO A 205 4.43 0.89 10.82
CA PRO A 205 3.92 -0.17 11.69
C PRO A 205 3.50 -1.40 10.87
N ALA A 206 3.14 -2.48 11.56
CA ALA A 206 2.61 -3.68 10.91
C ALA A 206 1.45 -3.33 9.95
N GLU A 207 1.43 -4.01 8.81
CA GLU A 207 0.52 -3.87 7.68
C GLU A 207 0.64 -2.57 6.86
N GLU A 208 1.41 -1.58 7.31
CA GLU A 208 1.62 -0.34 6.55
C GLU A 208 2.67 -0.52 5.46
N SER A 209 2.25 -0.38 4.21
CA SER A 209 3.12 -0.53 3.02
C SER A 209 3.57 0.82 2.44
N HIS A 210 2.92 1.92 2.81
CA HIS A 210 3.20 3.26 2.29
C HIS A 210 4.43 3.84 2.96
N THR A 211 5.55 3.80 2.25
CA THR A 211 6.88 4.16 2.78
C THR A 211 7.37 5.54 2.35
N PHE A 212 6.67 6.22 1.44
CA PHE A 212 7.08 7.51 0.88
C PHE A 212 7.42 8.55 1.97
N THR A 213 6.52 8.78 2.94
CA THR A 213 6.75 9.73 4.04
C THR A 213 7.93 9.33 4.93
N SER A 214 8.06 8.04 5.24
CA SER A 214 9.17 7.52 6.05
C SER A 214 10.53 7.67 5.34
N MET A 215 10.56 7.56 4.00
CA MET A 215 11.75 7.81 3.20
C MET A 215 12.08 9.30 3.10
N LEU A 216 11.09 10.19 3.00
CA LEU A 216 11.30 11.63 3.05
C LEU A 216 11.92 12.07 4.39
N LEU A 217 11.37 11.58 5.50
CA LEU A 217 11.95 11.82 6.84
C LEU A 217 13.39 11.30 6.91
N THR A 218 13.65 10.09 6.42
CA THR A 218 14.99 9.50 6.36
C THR A 218 15.95 10.40 5.58
N LEU A 219 15.58 10.86 4.39
CA LEU A 219 16.40 11.72 3.56
C LEU A 219 16.73 13.04 4.29
N PHE A 220 15.72 13.71 4.84
CA PHE A 220 15.87 15.04 5.42
C PHE A 220 16.61 15.03 6.75
N LEU A 221 16.44 13.99 7.57
CA LEU A 221 17.17 13.83 8.82
C LEU A 221 18.63 13.43 8.57
N ARG A 222 18.90 12.56 7.59
CA ARG A 222 20.28 12.23 7.19
C ARG A 222 21.03 13.46 6.67
N ARG A 223 20.36 14.34 5.92
CA ARG A 223 20.93 15.61 5.46
C ARG A 223 21.26 16.58 6.62
N ARG A 224 20.59 16.44 7.76
CA ARG A 224 20.92 17.14 9.03
C ARG A 224 22.01 16.43 9.84
N GLY A 225 22.62 15.39 9.28
CA GLY A 225 23.73 14.65 9.91
C GLY A 225 23.29 13.62 10.95
N ILE A 226 21.99 13.35 11.10
CA ILE A 226 21.46 12.36 12.04
C ILE A 226 21.67 10.95 11.48
N ASN A 227 22.07 10.01 12.35
CA ASN A 227 22.18 8.61 11.98
C ASN A 227 20.78 7.98 11.93
N ILE A 228 20.36 7.54 10.74
CA ILE A 228 19.03 6.94 10.54
C ILE A 228 19.16 5.45 10.24
N ILE A 229 18.46 4.63 11.03
CA ILE A 229 18.23 3.22 10.72
C ILE A 229 16.82 3.08 10.15
N TYR A 230 16.75 2.87 8.84
CA TYR A 230 15.48 2.72 8.13
C TYR A 230 15.05 1.24 8.08
N LEU A 231 13.91 0.92 8.68
CA LEU A 231 13.37 -0.44 8.74
C LEU A 231 12.36 -0.76 7.62
N GLY A 232 11.93 0.24 6.87
CA GLY A 232 10.99 0.04 5.77
C GLY A 232 9.53 -0.09 6.21
N ALA A 233 8.76 -0.74 5.35
CA ALA A 233 7.33 -0.97 5.53
C ALA A 233 7.05 -2.19 6.42
N ASN A 234 5.83 -2.28 6.94
CA ASN A 234 5.26 -3.45 7.59
C ASN A 234 6.19 -4.01 8.69
N VAL A 235 6.65 -3.14 9.60
CA VAL A 235 7.56 -3.52 10.67
C VAL A 235 6.74 -4.10 11.84
N PRO A 236 6.86 -5.40 12.13
CA PRO A 236 6.12 -6.02 13.20
C PRO A 236 6.60 -5.53 14.58
N ALA A 237 5.68 -5.35 15.52
CA ALA A 237 6.01 -4.93 16.89
C ALA A 237 6.64 -6.07 17.72
N ASN A 238 6.38 -7.33 17.34
CA ASN A 238 6.94 -8.48 18.06
C ASN A 238 8.46 -8.53 17.89
N ARG A 239 9.17 -8.85 18.98
CA ARG A 239 10.64 -8.93 19.03
C ARG A 239 11.38 -7.63 18.72
N PHE A 240 10.70 -6.48 18.73
CA PHE A 240 11.37 -5.18 18.58
C PHE A 240 12.43 -4.94 19.69
N GLU A 241 12.33 -5.65 20.82
CA GLU A 241 13.33 -5.63 21.90
C GLU A 241 14.74 -5.98 21.44
N GLU A 242 14.89 -6.95 20.53
CA GLU A 242 16.20 -7.32 19.96
C GLU A 242 16.79 -6.13 19.19
N THR A 243 15.95 -5.43 18.42
CA THR A 243 16.29 -4.21 17.68
C THR A 243 16.66 -3.07 18.61
N LEU A 244 15.91 -2.83 19.69
CA LEU A 244 16.24 -1.80 20.69
C LEU A 244 17.57 -2.08 21.37
N THR A 245 17.83 -3.34 21.72
CA THR A 245 19.07 -3.74 22.39
C THR A 245 20.27 -3.52 21.47
N ALA A 246 20.16 -3.89 20.19
CA ALA A 246 21.24 -3.76 19.22
C ALA A 246 21.52 -2.31 18.81
N ILE A 247 20.48 -1.48 18.65
CA ILE A 247 20.62 -0.13 18.08
C ILE A 247 20.76 0.95 19.16
N GLN A 248 20.14 0.76 20.34
CA GLN A 248 20.04 1.79 21.38
C GLN A 248 19.56 3.15 20.81
N PRO A 249 18.39 3.20 20.13
CA PRO A 249 17.95 4.41 19.46
C PRO A 249 17.54 5.51 20.46
N HIS A 250 17.76 6.77 20.06
CA HIS A 250 17.31 7.94 20.81
C HIS A 250 15.83 8.24 20.57
N LEU A 251 15.32 7.87 19.39
CA LEU A 251 13.94 8.10 18.96
C LEU A 251 13.52 7.06 17.92
N ILE A 252 12.24 6.69 17.92
CA ILE A 252 11.62 5.82 16.91
C ILE A 252 10.52 6.61 16.22
N LEU A 253 10.57 6.71 14.90
CA LEU A 253 9.58 7.38 14.07
C LEU A 253 8.76 6.34 13.31
N LEU A 254 7.45 6.32 13.57
CA LEU A 254 6.50 5.45 12.86
C LEU A 254 5.50 6.28 12.07
N SER A 255 5.28 5.92 10.80
CA SER A 255 4.28 6.59 9.96
C SER A 255 3.14 5.65 9.59
N ALA A 256 1.89 6.10 9.77
CA ALA A 256 0.67 5.39 9.39
C ALA A 256 -0.19 6.26 8.45
N GLN A 257 -0.74 5.67 7.40
CA GLN A 257 -1.56 6.37 6.40
C GLN A 257 -3.04 6.01 6.47
N GLN A 258 -3.39 4.89 7.13
CA GLN A 258 -4.74 4.33 7.20
C GLN A 258 -5.18 4.06 8.64
N LEU A 259 -6.49 3.99 8.90
CA LEU A 259 -7.04 3.77 10.24
C LEU A 259 -6.52 2.48 10.88
N PHE A 260 -6.57 1.34 10.17
CA PHE A 260 -6.03 0.09 10.70
C PHE A 260 -4.53 0.12 10.97
N THR A 261 -3.76 0.87 10.19
CA THR A 261 -2.32 1.07 10.47
C THR A 261 -2.06 2.01 11.64
N ALA A 262 -2.98 2.92 11.97
CA ALA A 262 -2.91 3.70 13.20
C ALA A 262 -3.13 2.81 14.44
N ALA A 263 -4.02 1.82 14.34
CA ALA A 263 -4.24 0.84 15.41
C ALA A 263 -3.02 -0.08 15.61
N THR A 264 -2.37 -0.56 14.54
CA THR A 264 -1.13 -1.34 14.67
C THR A 264 0.04 -0.49 15.17
N LEU A 265 0.08 0.80 14.81
CA LEU A 265 1.01 1.78 15.38
C LEU A 265 0.79 1.94 16.89
N GLN A 266 -0.46 2.09 17.34
CA GLN A 266 -0.79 2.17 18.77
C GLN A 266 -0.26 0.95 19.53
N GLN A 267 -0.48 -0.26 19.00
CA GLN A 267 0.03 -1.49 19.61
C GLN A 267 1.55 -1.48 19.72
N ALA A 268 2.25 -1.13 18.63
CA ALA A 268 3.71 -1.00 18.64
C ALA A 268 4.17 0.02 19.68
N ALA A 269 3.53 1.18 19.71
CA ALA A 269 3.91 2.27 20.59
C ALA A 269 3.65 1.95 22.08
N LEU A 270 2.57 1.23 22.41
CA LEU A 270 2.31 0.72 23.76
C LEU A 270 3.40 -0.27 24.22
N MET A 271 3.78 -1.23 23.35
CA MET A 271 4.82 -2.21 23.66
C MET A 271 6.19 -1.55 23.85
N LEU A 272 6.52 -0.59 22.99
CA LEU A 272 7.79 0.14 23.03
C LEU A 272 7.86 1.12 24.21
N SER A 273 6.75 1.80 24.55
CA SER A 273 6.69 2.71 25.70
C SER A 273 6.87 1.95 27.02
N ALA A 274 6.41 0.70 27.12
CA ALA A 274 6.64 -0.18 28.27
C ALA A 274 8.13 -0.57 28.46
N ARG A 275 9.01 -0.16 27.53
CA ARG A 275 10.47 -0.34 27.56
C ARG A 275 11.22 1.00 27.58
N ASP A 276 10.55 2.08 27.97
CA ASP A 276 11.08 3.45 28.00
C ASP A 276 11.59 3.99 26.64
N ALA A 277 11.15 3.39 25.52
CA ALA A 277 11.52 3.89 24.21
C ALA A 277 10.72 5.16 23.87
N LYS A 278 11.41 6.21 23.40
CA LYS A 278 10.77 7.43 22.92
C LYS A 278 10.23 7.21 21.50
N ILE A 279 8.92 7.38 21.31
CA ILE A 279 8.24 7.19 20.02
C ILE A 279 7.64 8.51 19.56
N ALA A 280 7.86 8.85 18.30
CA ALA A 280 7.11 9.87 17.61
C ALA A 280 6.43 9.29 16.37
N TYR A 281 5.32 9.89 15.97
CA TYR A 281 4.47 9.35 14.92
C TYR A 281 3.85 10.43 14.03
N GLY A 282 3.45 10.03 12.83
CA GLY A 282 2.74 10.90 11.91
C GLY A 282 2.16 10.15 10.72
N GLY A 283 1.72 10.88 9.71
CA GLY A 283 1.10 10.34 8.50
C GLY A 283 -0.36 10.78 8.34
N ARG A 284 -0.92 10.52 7.15
CA ARG A 284 -2.15 11.14 6.68
C ARG A 284 -3.35 10.89 7.59
N ILE A 285 -3.45 9.71 8.18
CA ILE A 285 -4.61 9.32 9.00
C ILE A 285 -4.83 10.25 10.19
N PHE A 286 -3.77 10.78 10.80
CA PHE A 286 -3.85 11.70 11.93
C PHE A 286 -4.30 13.11 11.52
N HIS A 287 -4.22 13.44 10.23
CA HIS A 287 -4.80 14.66 9.69
C HIS A 287 -6.29 14.47 9.40
N LEU A 288 -6.65 13.32 8.82
CA LEU A 288 -8.04 12.98 8.49
C LEU A 288 -8.91 12.76 9.74
N VAL A 289 -8.33 12.20 10.80
CA VAL A 289 -9.00 11.94 12.08
C VAL A 289 -8.13 12.49 13.23
N PRO A 290 -8.19 13.80 13.50
CA PRO A 290 -7.35 14.45 14.51
C PRO A 290 -7.48 13.86 15.93
N GLU A 291 -8.64 13.30 16.27
CA GLU A 291 -8.94 12.66 17.55
C GLU A 291 -7.99 11.49 17.85
N LEU A 292 -7.49 10.82 16.81
CA LEU A 292 -6.52 9.73 16.94
C LEU A 292 -5.21 10.18 17.60
N LYS A 293 -4.87 11.48 17.53
CA LYS A 293 -3.68 12.03 18.21
C LYS A 293 -3.74 11.79 19.73
N SER A 294 -4.94 11.72 20.31
CA SER A 294 -5.14 11.41 21.74
C SER A 294 -5.12 9.91 22.07
N ARG A 295 -5.06 9.04 21.05
CA ARG A 295 -5.14 7.58 21.20
C ARG A 295 -3.79 6.88 21.07
N ILE A 296 -2.78 7.56 20.50
CA ILE A 296 -1.46 6.98 20.28
C ILE A 296 -0.49 7.43 21.38
N PRO A 297 0.18 6.52 22.09
CA PRO A 297 1.23 6.90 23.03
C PRO A 297 2.47 7.33 22.24
N GLY A 298 2.89 8.57 22.42
CA GLY A 298 4.06 9.13 21.74
C GLY A 298 3.86 10.58 21.36
N PHE A 299 4.79 11.10 20.57
CA PHE A 299 4.79 12.50 20.14
C PHE A 299 4.32 12.62 18.70
N TYR A 300 3.25 13.37 18.47
CA TYR A 300 2.80 13.67 17.12
C TYR A 300 3.77 14.63 16.42
N LEU A 301 4.24 14.27 15.24
CA LEU A 301 5.20 15.03 14.44
C LEU A 301 4.60 16.29 13.76
N GLY A 302 3.30 16.51 13.86
CA GLY A 302 2.63 17.62 13.16
C GLY A 302 2.15 17.27 11.75
N ASP A 303 1.47 18.23 11.14
CA ASP A 303 0.78 18.07 9.86
C ASP A 303 1.69 18.33 8.63
N THR A 304 2.90 18.83 8.85
CA THR A 304 3.86 19.14 7.77
C THR A 304 5.21 18.46 8.00
N LEU A 305 5.99 18.31 6.93
CA LEU A 305 7.34 17.76 7.04
C LEU A 305 8.29 18.73 7.77
N GLU A 306 8.03 20.04 7.70
CA GLU A 306 8.79 21.05 8.44
C GLU A 306 8.56 20.92 9.94
N SER A 307 7.30 20.93 10.39
CA SER A 307 6.94 20.71 11.80
C SER A 307 7.44 19.36 12.33
N ALA A 308 7.48 18.33 11.48
CA ALA A 308 8.03 17.03 11.85
C ALA A 308 9.51 17.07 12.15
N LEU A 309 10.28 17.83 11.38
CA LEU A 309 11.71 17.99 11.60
C LEU A 309 11.99 18.83 12.86
N GLU A 310 11.22 19.89 13.09
CA GLU A 310 11.30 20.70 14.32
C GLU A 310 11.03 19.86 15.56
N THR A 311 9.91 19.12 15.55
CA THR A 311 9.53 18.22 16.66
C THR A 311 10.62 17.17 16.93
N VAL A 312 11.25 16.61 15.89
CA VAL A 312 12.35 15.65 16.07
C VAL A 312 13.54 16.30 16.77
N GLU A 313 13.94 17.51 16.38
CA GLU A 313 15.08 18.20 17.02
C GLU A 313 14.78 18.52 18.48
N GLU A 314 13.57 19.01 18.81
CA GLU A 314 13.13 19.24 20.19
C GLU A 314 13.21 17.96 21.02
N LEU A 315 12.70 16.85 20.47
CA LEU A 315 12.71 15.55 21.15
C LEU A 315 14.10 14.96 21.37
N LEU A 316 15.09 15.32 20.55
CA LEU A 316 16.47 14.87 20.75
C LEU A 316 17.18 15.64 21.87
N VAL A 317 16.76 16.88 22.15
CA VAL A 317 17.38 17.74 23.17
C VAL A 317 16.65 17.60 24.51
N GLU A 318 15.32 17.55 24.49
CA GLU A 318 14.49 17.62 25.68
C GLU A 318 14.11 16.26 26.24
N ARG A 319 14.02 16.19 27.57
CA ARG A 319 13.39 15.07 28.28
C ARG A 319 11.88 15.26 28.28
N ALA A 320 11.27 15.05 27.12
CA ALA A 320 9.83 15.12 26.96
C ALA A 320 9.11 13.95 27.66
N VAL A 321 8.01 14.25 28.35
CA VAL A 321 7.13 13.24 28.95
C VAL A 321 6.11 12.81 27.91
N THR A 322 5.96 11.49 27.72
CA THR A 322 4.98 10.95 26.79
C THR A 322 3.57 11.44 27.16
N PRO A 323 2.82 12.04 26.22
CA PRO A 323 1.46 12.50 26.48
C PRO A 323 0.56 11.34 26.97
N PRO A 324 -0.38 11.61 27.90
CA PRO A 324 -1.36 10.61 28.31
C PRO A 324 -2.30 10.26 27.15
N ILE A 325 -2.68 8.98 27.07
CA ILE A 325 -3.65 8.49 26.08
C ILE A 325 -5.05 8.40 26.69
N ALA A 326 -6.07 8.70 25.88
CA ALA A 326 -7.46 8.51 26.28
C ALA A 326 -7.80 7.02 26.34
N PRO A 327 -8.39 6.51 27.44
CA PRO A 327 -8.69 5.09 27.59
C PRO A 327 -9.77 4.64 26.59
N THR A 328 -9.67 3.39 26.15
CA THR A 328 -10.72 2.71 25.39
C THR A 328 -11.83 2.27 26.36
N SER A 329 -13.09 2.51 26.02
CA SER A 329 -14.22 2.12 26.87
C SER A 329 -14.34 0.60 27.02
N THR A 330 -14.89 0.14 28.15
CA THR A 330 -15.14 -1.28 28.41
C THR A 330 -16.04 -1.91 27.34
N GLU A 331 -17.02 -1.17 26.83
CA GLU A 331 -17.92 -1.59 25.75
C GLU A 331 -17.17 -1.86 24.44
N ASN A 332 -16.31 -0.93 24.02
CA ASN A 332 -15.47 -1.11 22.83
C ASN A 332 -14.53 -2.31 22.98
N PHE A 333 -13.93 -2.48 24.15
CA PHE A 333 -13.05 -3.61 24.41
C PHE A 333 -13.78 -4.97 24.38
N ALA A 334 -14.99 -5.03 24.96
CA ALA A 334 -15.83 -6.22 24.93
C ALA A 334 -16.25 -6.58 23.48
N ALA A 335 -16.75 -5.60 22.74
CA ALA A 335 -17.12 -5.76 21.34
C ALA A 335 -15.92 -6.21 20.48
N LEU A 336 -14.74 -5.60 20.66
CA LEU A 336 -13.52 -5.97 19.95
C LEU A 336 -13.15 -7.44 20.19
N LYS A 337 -13.14 -7.89 21.44
CA LYS A 337 -12.78 -9.26 21.81
C LYS A 337 -13.72 -10.27 21.15
N VAL A 338 -15.03 -10.02 21.20
CA VAL A 338 -16.02 -10.91 20.60
C VAL A 338 -15.90 -10.88 19.08
N TYR A 339 -15.75 -9.70 18.48
CA TYR A 339 -15.57 -9.54 17.04
C TYR A 339 -14.35 -10.32 16.52
N LEU A 340 -13.19 -10.20 17.17
CA LEU A 340 -11.99 -10.96 16.81
C LEU A 340 -12.21 -12.48 16.84
N LEU A 341 -12.92 -12.99 17.86
CA LEU A 341 -13.24 -14.41 17.98
C LEU A 341 -14.25 -14.89 16.93
N LYS A 342 -15.14 -14.00 16.48
CA LYS A 342 -16.25 -14.34 15.58
C LYS A 342 -15.99 -13.95 14.13
N ARG A 343 -14.93 -13.19 13.81
CA ARG A 343 -14.64 -12.65 12.48
C ARG A 343 -14.73 -13.70 11.37
N GLY A 344 -14.07 -14.84 11.55
CA GLY A 344 -14.10 -15.92 10.55
C GLY A 344 -15.51 -16.48 10.30
N LEU A 345 -16.35 -16.58 11.33
CA LEU A 345 -17.74 -17.01 11.20
C LEU A 345 -18.60 -15.95 10.52
N ILE A 346 -18.41 -14.68 10.88
CA ILE A 346 -19.08 -13.53 10.27
C ILE A 346 -18.78 -13.48 8.76
N GLU A 347 -17.50 -13.51 8.38
CA GLU A 347 -17.07 -13.49 6.97
C GLU A 347 -17.61 -14.69 6.18
N THR A 348 -17.64 -15.88 6.81
CA THR A 348 -18.22 -17.09 6.19
C THR A 348 -19.71 -16.91 5.90
N THR A 349 -20.50 -16.43 6.88
CA THR A 349 -21.93 -16.18 6.70
C THR A 349 -22.21 -15.12 5.64
N ILE A 350 -21.39 -14.06 5.57
CA ILE A 350 -21.54 -13.04 4.52
C ILE A 350 -21.27 -13.65 3.13
N ASN A 351 -20.22 -14.46 3.00
CA ASN A 351 -19.90 -15.13 1.74
C ASN A 351 -21.05 -16.04 1.29
N GLU A 352 -21.67 -16.81 2.21
CA GLU A 352 -22.82 -17.65 1.91
C GLU A 352 -24.04 -16.84 1.43
N GLN A 353 -24.29 -15.68 2.04
CA GLN A 353 -25.40 -14.79 1.67
C GLN A 353 -25.18 -14.10 0.32
N LEU A 354 -23.93 -13.77 -0.01
CA LEU A 354 -23.59 -13.03 -1.22
C LEU A 354 -23.20 -13.94 -2.39
N LEU A 355 -22.92 -15.23 -2.17
CA LEU A 355 -22.64 -16.22 -3.22
C LEU A 355 -23.68 -16.21 -4.37
N PRO A 356 -25.00 -16.12 -4.10
CA PRO A 356 -26.04 -16.11 -5.14
C PRO A 356 -26.01 -14.88 -6.06
N THR A 357 -25.29 -13.82 -5.70
CA THR A 357 -25.21 -12.58 -6.49
C THR A 357 -24.32 -12.72 -7.74
N GLY A 358 -23.55 -13.80 -7.86
CA GLY A 358 -22.64 -14.03 -9.01
C GLY A 358 -21.39 -13.15 -9.02
N LEU A 359 -21.15 -12.39 -7.94
CA LEU A 359 -19.98 -11.53 -7.79
C LEU A 359 -18.70 -12.36 -7.56
N ASN A 360 -17.57 -11.89 -8.09
CA ASN A 360 -16.29 -12.57 -7.94
C ASN A 360 -15.89 -12.63 -6.44
N PRO A 361 -15.64 -13.83 -5.88
CA PRO A 361 -15.22 -14.01 -4.49
C PRO A 361 -14.01 -13.19 -4.04
N GLU A 362 -13.09 -12.84 -4.96
CA GLU A 362 -11.91 -12.04 -4.64
C GLU A 362 -12.24 -10.59 -4.21
N TYR A 363 -13.34 -10.02 -4.72
CA TYR A 363 -13.79 -8.69 -4.29
C TYR A 363 -14.23 -8.72 -2.83
N PHE A 364 -14.95 -9.77 -2.43
CA PHE A 364 -15.35 -9.95 -1.04
C PHE A 364 -14.16 -10.21 -0.13
N ALA A 365 -13.17 -10.99 -0.55
CA ALA A 365 -11.95 -11.19 0.25
C ALA A 365 -11.22 -9.86 0.54
N THR A 366 -11.14 -8.98 -0.46
CA THR A 366 -10.53 -7.65 -0.30
C THR A 366 -11.39 -6.74 0.60
N ALA A 367 -12.70 -6.72 0.38
CA ALA A 367 -13.65 -5.96 1.20
C ALA A 367 -13.64 -6.43 2.66
N HIS A 368 -13.66 -7.74 2.91
CA HIS A 368 -13.58 -8.35 4.25
C HIS A 368 -12.29 -7.96 4.96
N LYS A 369 -11.15 -8.03 4.25
CA LYS A 369 -9.88 -7.62 4.82
C LYS A 369 -9.91 -6.16 5.23
N PHE A 370 -10.31 -5.26 4.32
CA PHE A 370 -10.34 -3.83 4.57
C PHE A 370 -11.34 -3.45 5.67
N PHE A 371 -12.60 -3.84 5.51
CA PHE A 371 -13.68 -3.47 6.42
C PHE A 371 -13.48 -4.08 7.80
N GLY A 372 -13.12 -5.37 7.86
CA GLY A 372 -12.88 -6.03 9.14
C GLY A 372 -11.66 -5.49 9.88
N ASN A 373 -10.58 -5.13 9.17
CA ASN A 373 -9.43 -4.48 9.79
C ASN A 373 -9.79 -3.09 10.34
N ASN A 374 -10.62 -2.33 9.64
CA ASN A 374 -11.07 -1.01 10.10
C ASN A 374 -12.06 -1.11 11.29
N ILE A 375 -12.93 -2.13 11.34
CA ILE A 375 -13.75 -2.41 12.54
C ILE A 375 -12.85 -2.66 13.76
N ILE A 376 -11.87 -3.55 13.61
CA ILE A 376 -10.91 -3.86 14.68
C ILE A 376 -10.20 -2.58 15.14
N ALA A 377 -9.74 -1.78 14.19
CA ALA A 377 -9.01 -0.55 14.45
C ALA A 377 -9.86 0.47 15.22
N ALA A 378 -11.09 0.69 14.76
CA ALA A 378 -12.02 1.65 15.34
C ALA A 378 -12.44 1.26 16.76
N LEU A 379 -12.77 -0.02 16.98
CA LEU A 379 -13.04 -0.53 18.32
C LEU A 379 -11.81 -0.44 19.24
N GLN A 380 -10.62 -0.73 18.74
CA GLN A 380 -9.38 -0.63 19.52
C GLN A 380 -9.05 0.83 19.90
N LEU A 381 -9.17 1.74 18.94
CA LEU A 381 -8.92 3.17 19.10
C LEU A 381 -10.06 3.89 19.84
N GLY A 382 -11.19 3.20 20.05
CA GLY A 382 -12.24 3.56 20.99
C GLY A 382 -13.40 4.37 20.41
N ASP A 383 -13.55 4.43 19.09
CA ASP A 383 -14.72 5.03 18.43
C ASP A 383 -14.92 4.44 17.02
N LEU A 384 -16.16 4.01 16.72
CA LEU A 384 -16.52 3.52 15.39
C LEU A 384 -16.64 4.62 14.33
N HIS A 385 -16.92 5.87 14.72
CA HIS A 385 -17.04 6.99 13.78
C HIS A 385 -15.73 7.31 13.06
N TYR A 386 -14.59 6.82 13.55
CA TYR A 386 -13.32 6.90 12.83
C TYR A 386 -13.38 6.20 11.45
N MET A 387 -14.33 5.29 11.25
CA MET A 387 -14.55 4.60 9.98
C MET A 387 -15.37 5.41 8.96
N ASP A 388 -15.98 6.52 9.34
CA ASP A 388 -16.94 7.23 8.48
C ASP A 388 -16.29 7.67 7.16
N GLY A 389 -15.05 8.18 7.21
CA GLY A 389 -14.27 8.53 6.02
C GLY A 389 -13.77 7.33 5.19
N GLU A 390 -13.66 6.15 5.79
CA GLU A 390 -13.25 4.92 5.09
C GLU A 390 -14.41 4.32 4.28
N MET A 391 -15.66 4.66 4.62
CA MET A 391 -16.84 4.21 3.88
C MET A 391 -16.94 4.84 2.49
N ASP A 392 -16.53 6.10 2.35
CA ASP A 392 -16.41 6.75 1.05
C ASP A 392 -15.44 5.99 0.14
N TRP A 393 -14.32 5.52 0.71
CA TRP A 393 -13.36 4.71 -0.03
C TRP A 393 -13.94 3.38 -0.50
N LEU A 394 -14.71 2.70 0.35
CA LEU A 394 -15.37 1.44 -0.03
C LEU A 394 -16.34 1.67 -1.20
N ARG A 395 -17.13 2.75 -1.16
CA ARG A 395 -18.06 3.10 -2.26
C ARG A 395 -17.31 3.34 -3.56
N VAL A 396 -16.27 4.16 -3.53
CA VAL A 396 -15.48 4.51 -4.72
C VAL A 396 -14.73 3.30 -5.30
N MET A 397 -14.14 2.46 -4.44
CA MET A 397 -13.46 1.24 -4.86
C MET A 397 -14.43 0.30 -5.59
N LEU A 398 -15.67 0.14 -5.10
CA LEU A 398 -16.66 -0.71 -5.74
C LEU A 398 -17.16 -0.10 -7.07
N GLN A 399 -17.37 1.22 -7.14
CA GLN A 399 -17.71 1.93 -8.38
C GLN A 399 -16.61 1.81 -9.45
N SER A 400 -15.33 1.93 -9.07
CA SER A 400 -14.19 1.78 -9.98
C SER A 400 -14.08 0.37 -10.58
N ASN A 401 -14.63 -0.64 -9.90
CA ASN A 401 -14.75 -2.02 -10.38
C ASN A 401 -16.06 -2.29 -11.13
N HIS A 402 -16.79 -1.23 -11.53
CA HIS A 402 -18.08 -1.29 -12.21
C HIS A 402 -19.17 -2.06 -11.46
N LEU A 403 -19.08 -2.12 -10.13
CA LEU A 403 -20.11 -2.71 -9.29
C LEU A 403 -21.22 -1.69 -9.01
N GLN A 404 -22.47 -2.17 -9.03
CA GLN A 404 -23.63 -1.33 -8.75
C GLN A 404 -23.63 -0.90 -7.27
N GLU A 405 -24.12 0.31 -6.99
CA GLU A 405 -24.23 0.86 -5.63
C GLU A 405 -25.04 -0.05 -4.68
N GLN A 406 -26.02 -0.78 -5.24
CA GLN A 406 -26.81 -1.78 -4.53
C GLN A 406 -25.93 -2.86 -3.87
N VAL A 407 -24.81 -3.24 -4.48
CA VAL A 407 -23.87 -4.24 -3.96
C VAL A 407 -23.25 -3.79 -2.63
N VAL A 408 -22.98 -2.49 -2.46
CA VAL A 408 -22.44 -1.95 -1.21
C VAL A 408 -23.48 -2.04 -0.10
N SER A 409 -24.71 -1.63 -0.40
CA SER A 409 -25.85 -1.76 0.52
C SER A 409 -26.06 -3.21 0.93
N ASP A 410 -26.04 -4.14 -0.03
CA ASP A 410 -26.26 -5.56 0.23
C ASP A 410 -25.11 -6.16 1.05
N TYR A 411 -23.86 -5.77 0.76
CA TYR A 411 -22.70 -6.16 1.56
C TYR A 411 -22.82 -5.67 3.00
N VAL A 412 -23.13 -4.38 3.23
CA VAL A 412 -23.28 -3.81 4.59
C VAL A 412 -24.45 -4.46 5.34
N LYS A 413 -25.58 -4.72 4.66
CA LYS A 413 -26.74 -5.43 5.25
C LYS A 413 -26.40 -6.87 5.61
N ALA A 414 -25.70 -7.59 4.75
CA ALA A 414 -25.22 -8.94 5.04
C ALA A 414 -24.26 -8.92 6.24
N TYR A 415 -23.37 -7.93 6.30
CA TYR A 415 -22.45 -7.73 7.41
C TYR A 415 -23.17 -7.50 8.74
N ALA A 416 -24.13 -6.56 8.78
CA ALA A 416 -24.93 -6.27 9.95
C ALA A 416 -25.73 -7.49 10.43
N THR A 417 -26.28 -8.27 9.49
CA THR A 417 -27.01 -9.51 9.79
C THR A 417 -26.09 -10.56 10.42
N ALA A 418 -24.90 -10.77 9.83
CA ALA A 418 -23.91 -11.71 10.33
C ALA A 418 -23.36 -11.30 11.71
N ILE A 419 -23.08 -10.02 11.92
CA ILE A 419 -22.69 -9.46 13.23
C ILE A 419 -23.76 -9.75 14.27
N ARG A 420 -25.02 -9.41 13.98
CA ARG A 420 -26.14 -9.64 14.91
C ARG A 420 -26.26 -11.11 15.30
N TRP A 421 -26.13 -12.01 14.31
CA TRP A 421 -26.23 -13.45 14.52
C TRP A 421 -25.10 -14.01 15.38
N HIS A 422 -23.85 -13.63 15.11
CA HIS A 422 -22.68 -14.26 15.74
C HIS A 422 -22.22 -13.60 17.04
N MET A 423 -22.56 -12.32 17.25
CA MET A 423 -22.13 -11.55 18.42
C MET A 423 -23.24 -11.28 19.44
N GLY A 424 -24.54 -11.41 19.08
CA GLY A 424 -25.64 -11.18 20.02
C GLY A 424 -25.65 -9.76 20.60
N ASP A 425 -25.75 -9.62 21.92
CA ASP A 425 -25.81 -8.29 22.58
C ASP A 425 -24.50 -7.49 22.45
N ASP A 426 -23.36 -8.16 22.28
CA ASP A 426 -22.05 -7.51 22.08
C ASP A 426 -21.96 -6.78 20.73
N ALA A 427 -22.92 -6.99 19.82
CA ALA A 427 -23.00 -6.29 18.54
C ALA A 427 -23.64 -4.90 18.63
N ASN A 428 -24.25 -4.51 19.75
CA ASN A 428 -25.08 -3.29 19.82
C ASN A 428 -24.35 -2.03 19.32
N LEU A 429 -23.08 -1.86 19.71
CA LEU A 429 -22.26 -0.73 19.31
C LEU A 429 -21.98 -0.71 17.79
N LEU A 430 -21.65 -1.87 17.20
CA LEU A 430 -21.45 -2.02 15.75
C LEU A 430 -22.76 -1.81 14.98
N LEU A 431 -23.86 -2.39 15.45
CA LEU A 431 -25.17 -2.28 14.80
C LEU A 431 -25.72 -0.85 14.85
N ALA A 432 -25.51 -0.14 15.97
CA ALA A 432 -25.89 1.27 16.09
C ALA A 432 -25.13 2.14 15.09
N TRP A 433 -23.80 1.96 14.97
CA TRP A 433 -23.01 2.68 13.97
C TRP A 433 -23.43 2.30 12.54
N MET A 434 -23.57 1.01 12.23
CA MET A 434 -23.97 0.55 10.90
C MET A 434 -25.35 1.09 10.47
N ALA A 435 -26.27 1.30 11.41
CA ALA A 435 -27.58 1.89 11.12
C ALA A 435 -27.47 3.36 10.65
N ASN A 436 -26.46 4.11 11.12
CA ASN A 436 -26.21 5.49 10.71
C ASN A 436 -25.44 5.60 9.39
N VAL A 437 -24.82 4.51 8.94
CA VAL A 437 -23.98 4.44 7.74
C VAL A 437 -24.75 3.85 6.54
N GLN A 438 -25.97 3.35 6.75
CA GLN A 438 -26.85 2.95 5.65
C GLN A 438 -27.27 4.17 4.82
N PRO A 439 -27.33 4.04 3.48
CA PRO A 439 -27.75 5.13 2.58
C PRO A 439 -29.19 5.56 2.81
#